data_AF-A0A8B5XAR4-F1
#
_entry.id   AF-A0A8B5XAR4-F1
#
_cell.length_a   1.000
_cell.length_b   1.000
_cell.length_c   1.000
_cell.angle_alpha   90.00
_cell.angle_beta   90.00
_cell.angle_gamma   90.00
#
_symmetry.space_group_name_H-M   'P 1'
#
loop_
_entity.id
_entity.type
_entity.pdbx_description
1 polymer ?
#
loop_
_entity_poly.entity_id
_entity_poly.type
_entity_poly.pdbx_seq_one_letter_code
_entity_poly.pdbx_strand_id
1 'polypeptide(L)'
;MAKATLILNLRDDRPNGVIIVQRIHRLAEPTAAAPHGYVYQLHCGTRAGRTLVRFDNETGKGDHTHFGDAEQPYRFTTLERLLADFETAIQPYLGD
;
A
#
# COMPACT_ATOMS: atom_id res chain seq x y z
N MET A 1 -6.62 -4.79 23.81
CA MET A 1 -6.44 -4.43 22.39
C MET A 1 -5.10 -3.73 22.26
N ALA A 2 -4.05 -4.45 21.88
CA ALA A 2 -2.74 -3.83 21.77
C ALA A 2 -2.77 -2.83 20.59
N LYS A 3 -2.44 -1.55 20.86
CA LYS A 3 -2.58 -0.45 19.90
C LYS A 3 -1.57 -0.60 18.76
N ALA A 4 -2.01 -0.40 17.52
CA ALA A 4 -1.10 -0.28 16.40
C ALA A 4 -0.37 1.08 16.43
N THR A 5 0.89 1.11 16.05
CA THR A 5 1.71 2.31 15.92
C THR A 5 1.68 2.78 14.47
N LEU A 6 1.31 4.04 14.23
CA LEU A 6 1.38 4.63 12.90
C LEU A 6 2.84 4.82 12.48
N ILE A 7 3.22 4.29 11.33
CA ILE A 7 4.56 4.42 10.75
C ILE A 7 4.54 5.45 9.61
N LEU A 8 3.55 5.35 8.72
CA LEU A 8 3.40 6.22 7.56
C LEU A 8 1.93 6.56 7.35
N ASN A 9 1.62 7.84 7.15
CA ASN A 9 0.31 8.30 6.66
C ASN A 9 0.55 9.48 5.72
N LEU A 10 0.62 9.19 4.43
CA LEU A 10 0.87 10.18 3.38
C LEU A 10 -0.31 10.21 2.43
N ARG A 11 -0.68 11.43 2.02
CA ARG A 11 -1.56 11.68 0.89
C ARG A 11 -0.93 12.76 0.03
N ASP A 12 -0.81 12.48 -1.27
CA ASP A 12 -0.30 13.40 -2.29
C ASP A 12 -1.31 13.48 -3.44
N ASP A 13 -1.90 14.66 -3.64
CA ASP A 13 -2.81 14.97 -4.74
C ASP A 13 -1.98 15.72 -5.82
N ARG A 14 -1.59 15.01 -6.88
CA ARG A 14 -0.66 15.50 -7.91
C ARG A 14 -1.37 16.41 -8.95
N PRO A 15 -0.66 17.38 -9.56
CA PRO A 15 -1.22 18.26 -10.60
C PRO A 15 -1.74 17.54 -11.85
N ASN A 16 -1.17 16.37 -12.18
CA ASN A 16 -1.61 15.52 -13.29
C ASN A 16 -2.92 14.75 -13.00
N GLY A 17 -3.55 14.98 -11.85
CA GLY A 17 -4.83 14.36 -11.46
C GLY A 17 -4.68 12.98 -10.81
N VAL A 18 -3.46 12.53 -10.54
CA VAL A 18 -3.18 11.32 -9.77
C VAL A 18 -3.25 11.61 -8.26
N ILE A 19 -3.86 10.71 -7.51
CA ILE A 19 -3.92 10.76 -6.05
C ILE A 19 -3.18 9.53 -5.52
N ILE A 20 -2.25 9.77 -4.61
CA ILE A 20 -1.45 8.74 -3.95
C ILE A 20 -1.75 8.78 -2.47
N VAL A 21 -2.13 7.64 -1.90
CA VAL A 21 -2.35 7.48 -0.46
C VAL A 21 -1.53 6.30 0.01
N GLN A 22 -0.70 6.53 1.02
CA GLN A 22 0.10 5.50 1.67
C GLN A 22 -0.18 5.47 3.16
N ARG A 23 -0.48 4.29 3.70
CA ARG A 23 -0.67 4.07 5.13
C ARG A 23 0.05 2.82 5.56
N ILE A 24 0.81 2.91 6.65
CA ILE A 24 1.48 1.77 7.26
C ILE A 24 1.34 1.87 8.77
N HIS A 25 0.87 0.78 9.37
CA HIS A 25 0.80 0.62 10.81
C HIS A 25 1.60 -0.61 11.23
N ARG A 26 2.36 -0.49 12.30
CA ARG A 26 2.96 -1.62 12.99
C ARG A 26 2.02 -2.10 14.07
N LEU A 27 1.60 -3.36 14.00
CA LEU A 27 0.83 -4.01 15.04
C LEU A 27 1.72 -4.22 16.28
N ALA A 28 1.12 -4.11 17.46
CA ALA A 28 1.82 -4.42 18.69
C ALA A 28 2.21 -5.92 18.77
N GLU A 29 1.39 -6.79 18.19
CA GLU A 29 1.65 -8.21 18.02
C GLU A 29 1.22 -8.65 16.61
N PRO A 30 1.96 -9.55 15.94
CA PRO A 30 1.54 -10.12 14.66
C PRO A 30 0.19 -10.84 14.76
N THR A 31 -0.55 -10.90 13.66
CA THR A 31 -1.83 -11.62 13.58
C THR A 31 -1.78 -12.66 12.48
N ALA A 32 -2.74 -13.59 12.44
CA ALA A 32 -2.84 -14.56 11.34
C ALA A 32 -3.00 -13.89 9.96
N ALA A 33 -3.63 -12.70 9.92
CA ALA A 33 -3.80 -11.92 8.69
C ALA A 33 -2.54 -11.13 8.31
N ALA A 34 -1.74 -10.72 9.29
CA ALA A 34 -0.50 -9.98 9.12
C ALA A 34 0.61 -10.59 9.98
N PRO A 35 1.17 -11.75 9.58
CA PRO A 35 2.17 -12.48 10.37
C PRO A 35 3.51 -11.73 10.46
N HIS A 36 3.75 -10.78 9.57
CA HIS A 36 4.89 -9.87 9.61
C HIS A 36 4.69 -8.67 10.56
N GLY A 37 3.49 -8.49 11.12
CA GLY A 37 3.20 -7.46 12.10
C GLY A 37 2.93 -6.07 11.50
N TYR A 38 2.73 -5.95 10.19
CA TYR A 38 2.36 -4.69 9.55
C TYR A 38 0.99 -4.77 8.87
N VAL A 39 0.23 -3.71 8.95
CA VAL A 39 -0.94 -3.49 8.08
C VAL A 39 -0.64 -2.29 7.22
N TYR A 40 -0.78 -2.46 5.90
CA TYR A 40 -0.40 -1.43 4.96
C TYR A 40 -1.44 -1.25 3.87
N GLN A 41 -1.42 -0.06 3.28
CA GLN A 41 -2.22 0.29 2.13
C GLN A 41 -1.42 1.28 1.27
N LEU A 42 -1.27 0.98 -0.01
CA LEU A 42 -0.98 1.95 -1.07
C LEU A 42 -2.19 2.03 -1.97
N HIS A 43 -2.62 3.24 -2.31
CA HIS A 43 -3.58 3.48 -3.38
C HIS A 43 -3.06 4.62 -4.26
N CYS A 44 -2.77 4.31 -5.52
CA CYS A 44 -2.51 5.27 -6.59
C CYS A 44 -3.67 5.18 -7.58
N GLY A 45 -4.40 6.26 -7.77
CA GLY A 45 -5.54 6.29 -8.67
C GLY A 45 -5.81 7.68 -9.23
N THR A 46 -6.68 7.77 -10.22
CA THR A 46 -7.06 9.05 -10.83
C THR A 46 -8.17 9.74 -10.05
N ARG A 47 -8.30 11.05 -10.19
CA ARG A 47 -9.44 11.83 -9.65
C ARG A 47 -10.81 11.30 -10.12
N ALA A 48 -10.85 10.63 -11.27
CA ALA A 48 -12.05 10.00 -11.84
C ALA A 48 -12.37 8.64 -11.19
N GLY A 49 -11.60 8.19 -10.20
CA GLY A 49 -11.86 6.96 -9.44
C GLY A 49 -11.25 5.70 -10.05
N ARG A 50 -10.37 5.81 -11.04
CA ARG A 50 -9.68 4.65 -11.62
C ARG A 50 -8.48 4.27 -10.74
N THR A 51 -8.43 3.03 -10.27
CA THR A 51 -7.24 2.46 -9.61
C THR A 51 -6.16 2.20 -10.65
N LEU A 52 -4.94 2.66 -10.38
CA LEU A 52 -3.75 2.42 -11.19
C LEU A 52 -2.85 1.40 -10.50
N VAL A 53 -2.59 1.62 -9.22
CA VAL A 53 -1.82 0.73 -8.36
C VAL A 53 -2.50 0.65 -7.00
N ARG A 54 -2.61 -0.55 -6.43
CA ARG A 54 -3.03 -0.74 -5.04
C ARG A 54 -2.21 -1.84 -4.41
N PHE A 55 -1.71 -1.62 -3.19
CA PHE A 55 -1.16 -2.68 -2.35
C PHE A 55 -1.96 -2.69 -1.07
N ASP A 56 -2.31 -3.86 -0.57
CA ASP A 56 -2.85 -4.02 0.77
C ASP A 56 -2.67 -5.46 1.25
N ASN A 57 -3.01 -5.68 2.51
CA ASN A 57 -3.04 -6.99 3.11
C ASN A 57 -4.35 -7.23 3.88
N GLU A 58 -5.48 -6.91 3.25
CA GLU A 58 -6.81 -7.13 3.82
C GLU A 58 -7.00 -8.57 4.32
N THR A 59 -7.66 -8.70 5.47
CA THR A 59 -7.94 -9.96 6.16
C THR A 59 -8.57 -10.98 5.22
N GLY A 60 -7.94 -12.15 5.08
CA GLY A 60 -8.49 -13.29 4.34
C GLY A 60 -7.91 -13.49 2.94
N LYS A 61 -7.22 -12.50 2.35
CA LYS A 61 -6.51 -12.65 1.06
C LYS A 61 -4.99 -12.74 1.22
N GLY A 62 -4.45 -12.19 2.29
CA GLY A 62 -3.01 -12.01 2.46
C GLY A 62 -2.49 -10.82 1.67
N ASP A 63 -1.17 -10.69 1.64
CA ASP A 63 -0.48 -9.61 0.95
C ASP A 63 -0.72 -9.69 -0.58
N HIS A 64 -1.25 -8.62 -1.18
CA HIS A 64 -1.48 -8.58 -2.62
C HIS A 64 -1.36 -7.17 -3.21
N THR A 65 -1.21 -7.12 -4.54
CA THR A 65 -1.15 -5.88 -5.30
C THR A 65 -2.07 -5.94 -6.51
N HIS A 66 -2.59 -4.78 -6.90
CA HIS A 66 -3.39 -4.58 -8.10
C HIS A 66 -2.67 -3.59 -9.02
N PHE A 67 -2.57 -3.94 -10.30
CA PHE A 67 -2.16 -3.03 -11.36
C PHE A 67 -3.32 -2.88 -12.34
N GLY A 68 -4.06 -1.77 -12.23
CA GLY A 68 -5.39 -1.66 -12.83
C GLY A 68 -6.31 -2.74 -12.27
N ASP A 69 -6.83 -3.60 -13.17
CA ASP A 69 -7.74 -4.71 -12.83
C ASP A 69 -7.00 -6.03 -12.55
N ALA A 70 -5.67 -6.07 -12.73
CA ALA A 70 -4.87 -7.28 -12.53
C ALA A 70 -4.43 -7.42 -11.07
N GLU A 71 -5.01 -8.39 -10.35
CA GLU A 71 -4.62 -8.78 -8.99
C GLU A 71 -3.50 -9.84 -9.04
N GLN A 72 -2.45 -9.65 -8.24
CA GLN A 72 -1.38 -10.63 -8.07
C GLN A 72 -0.93 -10.73 -6.60
N PRO A 73 -0.50 -11.92 -6.14
CA PRO A 73 0.07 -12.07 -4.80
C PRO A 73 1.30 -11.18 -4.62
N TYR A 74 1.43 -10.58 -3.44
CA TYR A 74 2.64 -9.87 -3.02
C TYR A 74 3.30 -10.67 -1.91
N ARG A 75 4.63 -10.77 -1.92
CA ARG A 75 5.38 -11.45 -0.85
C ARG A 75 6.08 -10.40 0.00
N PHE A 76 5.52 -10.12 1.18
CA PHE A 76 6.20 -9.28 2.14
C PHE A 76 7.53 -9.91 2.57
N THR A 77 8.59 -9.09 2.62
CA THR A 77 9.92 -9.50 3.09
C THR A 77 10.39 -8.59 4.22
N THR A 78 10.52 -7.29 3.94
CA THR A 78 10.84 -6.28 4.93
C THR A 78 10.04 -4.99 4.67
N LEU A 79 9.98 -4.11 5.67
CA LEU A 79 9.32 -2.81 5.53
C LEU A 79 10.04 -1.92 4.50
N GLU A 80 11.36 -1.96 4.48
CA GLU A 80 12.18 -1.21 3.52
C GLU A 80 11.89 -1.67 2.09
N ARG A 81 11.74 -2.98 1.89
CA ARG A 81 11.39 -3.53 0.58
C ARG A 81 9.98 -3.12 0.16
N LEU A 82 9.01 -3.15 1.09
CA LEU A 82 7.64 -2.67 0.84
C LEU A 82 7.64 -1.20 0.38
N LEU A 83 8.38 -0.33 1.07
CA LEU A 83 8.49 1.09 0.71
C LEU A 83 9.13 1.29 -0.66
N ALA A 84 10.23 0.58 -0.96
CA ALA A 84 10.87 0.63 -2.27
C ALA A 84 9.96 0.13 -3.39
N ASP A 85 9.18 -0.92 -3.14
CA ASP A 85 8.20 -1.45 -4.10
C ASP A 85 7.05 -0.46 -4.31
N PHE A 86 6.58 0.23 -3.26
CA PHE A 86 5.59 1.31 -3.38
C PHE A 86 6.09 2.42 -4.29
N GLU A 87 7.29 2.93 -4.04
CA GLU A 87 7.92 3.99 -4.83
C GLU A 87 8.07 3.57 -6.29
N THR A 88 8.59 2.37 -6.53
CA THR A 88 8.76 1.81 -7.88
C THR A 88 7.43 1.71 -8.61
N ALA A 89 6.37 1.27 -7.92
CA ALA A 89 5.06 1.07 -8.52
C ALA A 89 4.36 2.39 -8.87
N ILE A 90 4.52 3.44 -8.07
CA ILE A 90 3.91 4.75 -8.34
C ILE A 90 4.73 5.63 -9.29
N GLN A 91 6.05 5.37 -9.43
CA GLN A 91 6.97 6.16 -10.25
C GLN A 91 6.41 6.49 -11.66
N PRO A 92 5.83 5.55 -12.42
CA PRO A 92 5.31 5.83 -13.77
C PRO A 92 4.15 6.85 -13.80
N TYR A 93 3.52 7.14 -12.66
CA TYR A 93 2.33 7.97 -12.54
C TYR A 93 2.58 9.33 -11.89
N LEU A 94 3.81 9.59 -11.42
CA LEU A 94 4.11 10.83 -10.71
C LEU A 94 4.03 12.07 -11.61
N GLY A 95 4.27 11.90 -12.92
CA GLY A 95 4.44 12.99 -13.88
C GLY A 95 5.68 13.83 -13.55
N ASP A 96 6.35 14.34 -14.57
CA ASP A 96 7.38 15.37 -14.40
C ASP A 96 6.76 16.68 -13.86
#